data_AF-A0ABD6DZY0-F1
#
_entry.id   AF-A0ABD6DZY0-F1
#
_cell.length_a   1.000
_cell.length_b   1.000
_cell.length_c   1.000
_cell.angle_alpha   90.00
_cell.angle_beta   90.00
_cell.angle_gamma   90.00
#
_symmetry.space_group_name_H-M   'P 1'
#
loop_
_entity.id
_entity.type
_entity.pdbx_description
1 polymer ?
#
loop_
_entity_poly.entity_id
_entity_poly.type
_entity_poly.pdbx_seq_one_letter_code
_entity_poly.pdbx_strand_id
1 'polypeptide(L)' 'MTETCTCCVCELKFKEEEVKHIEIKGNVKDICKECVDSIKGLM' A
#
# COMPACT_ATOMS: atom_id res chain seq x y z
N MET A 1 4.96 20.60 -1.39
CA MET A 1 4.80 19.78 -0.18
C MET A 1 4.71 18.34 -0.67
N THR A 2 5.50 17.42 -0.13
CA THR A 2 5.53 16.03 -0.61
C THR A 2 4.47 15.24 0.15
N GLU A 3 3.44 14.77 -0.54
CA GLU A 3 2.37 13.96 0.07
C GLU A 3 2.89 12.54 0.31
N THR A 4 2.66 12.02 1.52
CA THR A 4 3.12 10.69 1.95
C THR A 4 1.95 9.92 2.55
N CYS A 5 1.79 8.67 2.14
CA CYS A 5 0.75 7.77 2.65
C CYS A 5 1.39 6.66 3.49
N THR A 6 0.58 5.99 4.31
CA THR A 6 1.04 4.93 5.21
C THR A 6 0.54 3.59 4.71
N CYS A 7 1.46 2.65 4.46
CA CYS A 7 1.10 1.30 4.03
C CYS A 7 0.30 0.58 5.12
N CYS A 8 -0.85 0.00 4.77
CA CYS A 8 -1.71 -0.72 5.71
C CYS A 8 -1.18 -2.09 6.15
N VAL A 9 -0.06 -2.55 5.58
CA VAL A 9 0.55 -3.85 5.88
C VAL A 9 1.79 -3.70 6.74
N CYS A 10 2.75 -2.86 6.32
CA CYS A 10 4.01 -2.65 7.05
C CYS A 10 4.03 -1.38 7.89
N GLU A 11 2.98 -0.55 7.85
CA GLU A 11 2.83 0.71 8.62
C GLU A 11 3.94 1.75 8.39
N LEU A 12 4.75 1.56 7.34
CA LEU A 12 5.78 2.51 6.91
C LEU A 12 5.18 3.61 6.02
N LYS A 13 5.82 4.78 6.03
CA LYS A 13 5.44 5.92 5.21
C LYS A 13 6.15 5.89 3.86
N PHE A 14 5.39 6.02 2.79
CA PHE A 14 5.87 6.06 1.42
C PHE A 14 5.33 7.30 0.72
N LYS A 15 6.00 7.73 -0.35
CA LYS A 15 5.47 8.75 -1.24
C LYS A 15 4.26 8.19 -1.98
N GLU A 16 3.30 9.05 -2.30
CA GLU A 16 2.07 8.65 -3.03
C GLU A 16 2.36 7.85 -4.32
N GLU A 17 3.45 8.17 -5.04
CA GLU A 17 3.90 7.46 -6.25
C GLU A 17 4.38 6.00 -6.02
N GLU A 18 4.67 5.64 -4.77
CA GLU A 18 5.17 4.32 -4.36
C GLU A 18 4.12 3.44 -3.69
N VAL A 19 2.92 3.99 -3.47
CA VAL A 19 1.78 3.33 -2.84
C VAL A 19 0.72 3.02 -3.90
N LYS A 20 0.00 1.93 -3.68
CA LYS A 20 -1.18 1.54 -4.45
C LYS A 20 -2.39 1.55 -3.53
N HIS A 21 -3.56 1.74 -4.12
CA HIS A 21 -4.83 1.65 -3.42
C HIS A 21 -5.44 0.28 -3.66
N ILE A 22 -5.78 -0.43 -2.58
CA ILE A 22 -6.50 -1.70 -2.64
C ILE A 22 -7.81 -1.58 -1.89
N GLU A 23 -8.83 -2.32 -2.34
CA GLU A 23 -10.11 -2.39 -1.65
C GLU A 23 -10.16 -3.65 -0.79
N ILE A 24 -10.32 -3.48 0.52
CA ILE A 24 -10.50 -4.57 1.47
C ILE A 24 -11.86 -4.38 2.14
N LYS A 25 -12.80 -5.31 1.89
CA LYS A 25 -14.16 -5.26 2.46
C LYS A 25 -14.85 -3.91 2.23
N GLY A 26 -14.75 -3.36 1.02
CA GLY A 26 -15.33 -2.06 0.65
C GLY A 26 -14.62 -0.83 1.22
N ASN A 27 -13.48 -1.00 1.89
CA ASN A 27 -12.66 0.10 2.37
C ASN A 27 -11.39 0.22 1.53
N VAL A 28 -11.15 1.40 0.97
CA VAL A 28 -9.90 1.70 0.26
C VAL A 28 -8.78 1.88 1.28
N LYS A 29 -7.68 1.15 1.09
CA LYS A 29 -6.48 1.17 1.91
C LYS A 29 -5.25 1.38 1.04
N ASP A 30 -4.27 2.11 1.58
CA ASP A 30 -2.97 2.33 0.93
C ASP A 30 -2.05 1.15 1.23
N ILE A 31 -1.33 0.67 0.23
CA ILE A 31 -0.37 -0.43 0.37
C ILE A 31 0.86 -0.17 -0.50
N CYS A 32 2.07 -0.34 0.05
CA CYS A 32 3.30 -0.14 -0.73
C CYS A 32 3.53 -1.24 -1.76
N LYS A 33 4.34 -0.95 -2.79
CA LYS A 33 4.66 -1.91 -3.87
C LYS A 33 5.20 -3.25 -3.34
N GLU A 34 6.08 -3.23 -2.35
CA GLU A 34 6.68 -4.45 -1.79
C GLU A 34 5.63 -5.36 -1.11
N CYS A 35 4.73 -4.78 -0.33
CA CYS A 35 3.66 -5.53 0.31
C CYS A 35 2.64 -6.05 -0.72
N VAL A 36 2.34 -5.29 -1.78
CA VAL A 36 1.50 -5.78 -2.89
C VAL A 36 2.14 -6.98 -3.57
N ASP A 37 3.44 -6.92 -3.85
CA ASP A 37 4.17 -8.00 -4.51
C ASP A 37 4.21 -9.27 -3.64
N SER A 38 4.45 -9.09 -2.34
CA SER A 38 4.43 -10.18 -1.35
C SER A 38 3.08 -10.90 -1.27
N ILE A 39 1.97 -10.17 -1.42
CA ILE A 39 0.62 -10.76 -1.45
C ILE A 39 0.38 -11.50 -2.78
N LYS A 40 0.87 -10.95 -3.90
CA LYS A 40 0.73 -11.56 -5.23
C LYS A 40 1.58 -12.81 -5.41
N GLY A 41 2.74 -12.89 -4.75
CA GLY A 41 3.64 -14.04 -4.80
C GLY A 41 3.18 -15.25 -3.98
N LEU A 42 2.02 -15.19 -3.32
CA LEU A 42 1.45 -16.30 -2.54
C LEU A 42 0.55 -17.22 -3.39
N MET A 43 0.95 -17.45 -4.66
CA MET A 43 0.29 -18.36 -5.61
C MET A 43 1.25 -19.42 -6.11
#